data_AF-A0A2E8CAS4-F1
#
_entry.id   AF-A0A2E8CAS4-F1
#
_cell.length_a   1.000
_cell.length_b   1.000
_cell.length_c   1.000
_cell.angle_alpha   90.00
_cell.angle_beta   90.00
_cell.angle_gamma   90.00
#
_symmetry.space_group_name_H-M   'P 1'
#
loop_
_entity.id
_entity.type
_entity.pdbx_description
1 polymer ?
#
loop_
_entity_poly.entity_id
_entity_poly.type
_entity_poly.pdbx_seq_one_letter_code
_entity_poly.pdbx_strand_id
1 'polypeptide(L)'
;MLFPPEDVLESLFVSEKRLSSKFFYDQNGSDLFQKITELPEYCLTKAEIEILDDNLDGISELVGEDSALIEFGSGPPLKSRMLL
;
A
#
# COMPACT_ATOMS: atom_id res chain seq x y z
N MET A 1 16.37 12.43 0.84
CA MET A 1 16.03 11.19 0.10
C MET A 1 15.52 10.21 1.15
N LEU A 2 14.33 9.61 0.97
CA LEU A 2 13.71 8.76 2.01
C LEU A 2 14.51 7.48 2.31
N PHE A 3 15.53 7.16 1.51
CA PHE A 3 16.36 5.97 1.67
C PHE A 3 17.83 6.33 1.39
N PRO A 4 18.75 6.10 2.33
CA PRO A 4 20.16 6.41 2.13
C PRO A 4 20.78 5.42 1.12
N PRO A 5 21.68 5.89 0.22
CA PRO A 5 22.35 5.04 -0.77
C PRO A 5 23.26 3.96 -0.15
N GLU A 6 23.65 4.14 1.11
CA GLU A 6 24.44 3.20 1.90
C GLU A 6 23.73 1.84 2.06
N ASP A 7 22.41 1.83 2.28
CA ASP A 7 21.59 0.61 2.39
C ASP A 7 21.74 -0.29 1.15
N VAL A 8 21.78 0.32 -0.03
CA VAL A 8 21.89 -0.40 -1.30
C VAL A 8 23.29 -0.97 -1.46
N LEU A 9 24.32 -0.13 -1.23
CA LEU A 9 25.71 -0.56 -1.36
C LEU A 9 26.03 -1.74 -0.46
N GLU A 10 25.71 -1.66 0.84
CA GLU A 10 25.94 -2.75 1.79
C GLU A 10 25.27 -4.06 1.36
N SER A 11 24.04 -3.97 0.88
CA SER A 11 23.25 -5.13 0.44
C SER A 11 23.80 -5.85 -0.81
N LEU A 12 24.63 -5.17 -1.58
CA LEU A 12 25.30 -5.73 -2.76
C LEU A 12 26.65 -6.40 -2.42
N PHE A 13 27.26 -6.06 -1.28
CA PHE A 13 28.53 -6.62 -0.81
C PHE A 13 28.40 -7.89 0.04
N VAL A 14 27.19 -8.23 0.50
CA VAL A 14 26.95 -9.49 1.21
C VAL A 14 26.94 -10.71 0.26
N SER A 15 27.27 -11.88 0.80
CA SER A 15 27.32 -13.15 0.05
C SER A 15 25.99 -13.50 -0.61
N GLU A 16 24.91 -13.41 0.16
CA GLU A 16 23.52 -13.58 -0.28
C GLU A 16 22.93 -12.20 -0.60
N LYS A 17 23.02 -11.78 -1.87
CA LYS A 17 22.55 -10.46 -2.31
C LYS A 17 21.06 -10.32 -2.07
N ARG A 18 20.66 -9.21 -1.44
CA ARG A 18 19.27 -8.89 -1.13
C ARG A 18 19.06 -7.41 -1.36
N LEU A 19 17.81 -7.00 -1.57
CA LEU A 19 17.44 -5.59 -1.62
C LEU A 19 16.09 -5.44 -0.93
N SER A 20 15.89 -4.35 -0.20
CA SER A 20 14.59 -4.07 0.41
C SER A 20 13.53 -3.85 -0.68
N SER A 21 12.35 -4.44 -0.51
CA SER A 21 11.22 -4.25 -1.43
C SER A 21 10.72 -2.80 -1.49
N LYS A 22 11.10 -1.94 -0.53
CA LYS A 22 10.77 -0.51 -0.53
C LYS A 22 11.24 0.19 -1.81
N PHE A 23 12.30 -0.31 -2.45
CA PHE A 23 12.83 0.24 -3.70
C PHE A 23 12.02 -0.13 -4.94
N PHE A 24 11.02 -1.02 -4.83
CA PHE A 24 10.09 -1.27 -5.93
C PHE A 24 9.11 -0.13 -6.16
N TYR A 25 8.92 0.79 -5.22
CA TYR A 25 7.84 1.78 -5.27
C TYR A 25 8.33 3.18 -5.68
N ASP A 26 9.16 3.25 -6.73
CA ASP A 26 9.31 4.50 -7.49
C ASP A 26 8.03 4.77 -8.32
N GLN A 27 8.02 5.81 -9.15
CA GLN A 27 6.84 6.11 -9.98
C GLN A 27 6.44 4.91 -10.85
N ASN A 28 7.40 4.31 -11.56
CA ASN A 28 7.13 3.23 -12.51
C ASN A 28 6.67 1.96 -11.79
N GLY A 29 7.32 1.61 -10.69
CA GLY A 29 6.98 0.42 -9.93
C GLY A 29 5.68 0.58 -9.15
N SER A 30 5.31 1.80 -8.77
CA SER A 30 3.96 2.10 -8.23
C SER A 30 2.89 1.89 -9.30
N ASP A 31 3.11 2.38 -10.53
CA ASP A 31 2.17 2.17 -11.65
C ASP A 31 2.06 0.68 -12.02
N LEU A 32 3.16 -0.06 -11.95
CA LEU A 32 3.17 -1.52 -12.15
C LEU A 32 2.39 -2.23 -11.04
N PHE A 33 2.59 -1.83 -9.78
CA PHE A 33 1.84 -2.40 -8.67
C PHE A 33 0.33 -2.14 -8.83
N GLN A 34 -0.07 -0.96 -9.28
CA GLN A 34 -1.48 -0.67 -9.57
C GLN A 34 -2.04 -1.67 -10.61
N LYS A 35 -1.32 -1.94 -11.69
CA LYS A 35 -1.74 -2.95 -12.68
C LYS A 35 -1.79 -4.36 -12.09
N ILE A 36 -0.87 -4.70 -11.18
CA ILE A 36 -0.89 -5.99 -10.47
C ILE A 36 -2.20 -6.13 -9.68
N THR A 37 -2.69 -5.06 -9.03
CA THR A 37 -3.94 -5.12 -8.26
C THR A 37 -5.20 -5.42 -9.08
N GLU A 38 -5.14 -5.24 -10.40
CA GLU A 38 -6.26 -5.50 -11.31
C GLU A 38 -6.29 -6.96 -11.80
N LEU A 39 -5.16 -7.67 -11.69
CA LEU A 39 -5.01 -9.04 -12.18
C LEU A 39 -5.99 -9.99 -11.47
N PRO A 40 -6.57 -10.97 -12.18
CA PRO A 40 -7.45 -11.96 -11.56
C PRO A 40 -6.72 -12.84 -10.53
N GLU A 41 -5.42 -13.06 -10.69
CA GLU A 41 -4.59 -13.85 -9.77
C GLU A 41 -4.27 -13.09 -8.47
N TYR A 42 -4.30 -11.74 -8.50
CA TYR A 42 -4.00 -10.91 -7.34
C TYR A 42 -5.28 -10.51 -6.60
N CYS A 43 -5.87 -11.46 -5.89
CA CYS A 43 -7.17 -11.26 -5.22
C CYS A 43 -7.12 -10.29 -4.02
N LEU A 44 -5.93 -9.96 -3.50
CA LEU A 44 -5.77 -9.25 -2.24
C LEU A 44 -6.46 -7.87 -2.24
N THR A 45 -6.30 -7.09 -3.30
CA THR A 45 -6.93 -5.76 -3.38
C THR A 45 -8.45 -5.86 -3.50
N LYS A 46 -8.97 -6.85 -4.23
CA LYS A 46 -10.41 -7.07 -4.38
C LYS A 46 -11.03 -7.50 -3.04
N ALA A 47 -10.41 -8.47 -2.37
CA ALA A 47 -10.87 -8.95 -1.07
C ALA A 47 -10.87 -7.83 -0.02
N GLU A 48 -9.85 -6.97 0.00
CA GLU A 48 -9.80 -5.82 0.92
C GLU A 48 -10.93 -4.82 0.63
N ILE A 49 -11.20 -4.52 -0.64
CA ILE A 49 -12.31 -3.63 -1.04
C ILE A 49 -13.66 -4.23 -0.62
N GLU A 50 -13.89 -5.52 -0.86
CA GLU A 50 -15.11 -6.23 -0.47
C GLU A 50 -15.33 -6.18 1.05
N ILE A 51 -14.29 -6.47 1.84
CA ILE A 51 -14.36 -6.39 3.30
C ILE A 51 -14.66 -4.97 3.76
N LEU A 52 -14.02 -3.96 3.16
CA LEU A 52 -14.29 -2.57 3.51
C LEU A 52 -15.75 -2.21 3.21
N ASP A 53 -16.22 -2.49 2.00
CA ASP A 53 -17.59 -2.20 1.54
C ASP A 53 -18.65 -2.83 2.46
N ASP A 54 -18.48 -4.11 2.80
CA ASP A 54 -19.38 -4.87 3.68
C ASP A 54 -19.45 -4.31 5.12
N ASN A 55 -18.46 -3.51 5.54
CA ASN A 55 -18.32 -3.05 6.92
C ASN A 55 -18.32 -1.50 7.05
N LEU A 56 -18.52 -0.75 5.97
CA LEU A 56 -18.44 0.72 5.97
C LEU A 56 -19.34 1.36 7.03
N ASP A 57 -20.60 0.94 7.11
CA ASP A 57 -21.57 1.49 8.06
C ASP A 57 -21.13 1.27 9.51
N GLY A 58 -20.67 0.05 9.84
CA GLY A 58 -20.21 -0.29 11.19
C GLY A 58 -18.92 0.43 11.57
N ILE A 59 -18.01 0.64 10.60
CA ILE A 59 -16.80 1.44 10.81
C ILE A 59 -17.17 2.91 11.05
N SER A 60 -18.08 3.47 10.23
CA SER A 60 -18.55 4.84 10.37
C SER A 60 -19.19 5.10 11.73
N GLU A 61 -20.07 4.20 12.19
CA GLU A 61 -20.72 4.30 13.50
C GLU A 61 -19.71 4.23 14.65
N LEU A 62 -18.71 3.35 14.56
CA LEU A 62 -17.69 3.19 15.60
C LEU A 62 -16.72 4.38 15.68
N VAL A 63 -16.36 4.95 14.54
CA VAL A 63 -15.42 6.07 14.44
C VAL A 63 -16.08 7.38 14.85
N GLY A 64 -17.33 7.60 14.45
CA GLY A 64 -18.09 8.81 14.75
C GLY A 64 -17.62 10.06 14.01
N GLU A 65 -18.38 11.14 14.19
CA GLU A 65 -18.11 12.45 13.58
C GLU A 65 -16.82 13.10 14.14
N ASP A 66 -16.29 14.09 13.40
CA ASP A 66 -15.09 14.86 13.76
C ASP A 66 -13.80 14.04 13.97
N SER A 67 -13.72 12.88 13.31
CA SER A 67 -12.55 12.00 13.33
C SER A 67 -11.53 12.28 12.23
N ALA A 68 -10.30 11.79 12.42
CA ALA A 68 -9.22 11.89 11.44
C ALA A 68 -8.82 10.52 10.88
N LEU A 69 -8.75 10.41 9.56
CA LEU A 69 -8.21 9.24 8.87
C LEU A 69 -6.70 9.40 8.65
N ILE A 70 -5.91 8.45 9.17
CA ILE A 70 -4.46 8.39 8.97
C ILE A 70 -4.13 7.13 8.17
N GLU A 71 -3.62 7.31 6.95
CA GLU A 71 -3.27 6.21 6.05
C GLU A 71 -1.74 6.04 5.96
N PHE A 72 -1.24 4.86 6.34
CA PHE A 72 0.18 4.53 6.25
C PHE A 72 0.53 3.94 4.89
N GLY A 73 1.23 4.70 4.05
CA GLY A 73 1.62 4.25 2.71
C GLY A 73 0.44 4.28 1.74
N SER A 74 -0.06 5.49 1.45
CA SER A 74 -1.42 5.72 0.93
C SER A 74 -1.73 5.23 -0.48
N GLY A 75 -0.72 4.80 -1.26
CA GLY A 75 -0.92 4.34 -2.64
C GLY A 75 -1.92 5.23 -3.43
N PRO A 76 -2.73 4.64 -4.31
CA PRO A 76 -3.92 5.29 -4.88
C PRO A 76 -5.03 5.47 -3.82
N PRO A 77 -5.75 6.61 -3.80
CA PRO A 77 -6.68 6.98 -2.73
C PRO A 77 -8.03 6.24 -2.77
N LEU A 78 -8.12 5.09 -3.47
CA LEU A 78 -9.40 4.41 -3.69
C LEU A 78 -10.04 3.98 -2.36
N LYS A 79 -9.27 3.32 -1.49
CA LYS A 79 -9.76 2.75 -0.23
C LYS A 79 -10.02 3.83 0.81
N SER A 80 -9.14 4.83 0.92
CA SER A 80 -9.36 5.95 1.83
C SER A 80 -10.56 6.80 1.45
N ARG A 81 -10.90 6.90 0.16
CA ARG A 81 -12.14 7.53 -0.30
C ARG A 81 -13.41 6.76 0.02
N MET A 82 -13.34 5.45 0.30
CA MET A 82 -14.52 4.70 0.75
C MET A 82 -14.88 5.05 2.20
N LEU A 83 -13.92 5.58 2.97
CA LEU A 83 -14.05 5.91 4.40
C LEU A 83 -14.31 7.41 4.66
N LEU A 84 -14.44 8.24 3.62
CA LEU A 84 -14.61 9.70 3.68
C LEU A 84 -15.89 10.12 2.94
#